data_AF-A0A0T9PRV5-F1
#
_entry.id   AF-A0A0T9PRV5-F1
#
_cell.length_a   1.000
_cell.length_b   1.000
_cell.length_c   1.000
_cell.angle_alpha   90.00
_cell.angle_beta   90.00
_cell.angle_gamma   90.00
#
_symmetry.space_group_name_H-M   'P 1'
#
loop_
_entity.id
_entity.type
_entity.pdbx_description
1 polymer ?
#
loop_
_entity_poly.entity_id
_entity_poly.type
_entity_poly.pdbx_seq_one_letter_code
_entity_poly.pdbx_strand_id
1 'polypeptide(L)'
;MLSKDNDWNIDTSAGVPILVYKNCSVIESEQAEYILQLINNEVETTAEILSLREQYKSQSNELTAMTAAAQALRDEMYKCDAKLDALAALSPVAWRNRFTGYLHSNKPDIVDDFYDELFTAAKPVIDQRRKRNAA
;
A
#
# COMPACT_ATOMS: atom_id res chain seq x y z
N MET A 1 -7.20 37.07 4.63
CA MET A 1 -7.89 37.31 5.92
C MET A 1 -6.89 36.99 7.00
N LEU A 2 -6.35 38.00 7.69
CA LEU A 2 -5.36 37.83 8.77
C LEU A 2 -5.94 36.93 9.88
N SER A 3 -5.12 36.01 10.37
CA SER A 3 -5.40 35.21 11.57
C SER A 3 -5.83 36.14 12.70
N LYS A 4 -6.90 35.76 13.42
CA LYS A 4 -7.49 36.51 14.54
C LYS A 4 -6.52 36.73 15.71
N ASP A 5 -5.34 36.11 15.69
CA ASP A 5 -4.36 36.08 16.78
C ASP A 5 -3.06 36.87 16.47
N ASN A 6 -3.06 37.74 15.46
CA ASN A 6 -1.94 38.65 15.26
C ASN A 6 -2.08 39.86 16.19
N ASP A 7 -1.33 39.84 17.30
CA ASP A 7 -1.23 40.91 18.32
C ASP A 7 -0.56 42.21 17.83
N TRP A 8 -0.18 42.27 16.55
CA TRP A 8 0.50 43.39 15.90
C TRP A 8 -0.49 44.27 15.14
N ASN A 9 -0.41 45.59 15.34
CA ASN A 9 -1.22 46.57 14.62
C ASN A 9 -0.47 47.90 14.42
N ILE A 10 -0.93 48.72 13.47
CA ILE A 10 -0.50 50.10 13.31
C ILE A 10 -1.47 51.02 14.06
N ASP A 11 -0.95 51.86 14.95
CA ASP A 11 -1.65 52.99 15.53
C ASP A 11 -1.24 54.29 14.81
N THR A 12 -2.23 55.11 14.45
CA THR A 12 -2.04 56.42 13.81
C THR A 12 -2.51 57.58 14.69
N SER A 13 -2.88 57.31 15.95
CA SER A 13 -3.43 58.31 16.89
C SER A 13 -2.46 59.47 17.19
N ALA A 14 -1.15 59.23 17.08
CA ALA A 14 -0.09 60.22 17.30
C ALA A 14 0.25 61.08 16.05
N GLY A 15 -0.44 60.88 14.91
CA GLY A 15 -0.19 61.60 13.65
C GLY A 15 0.93 61.04 12.78
N VAL A 16 1.64 60.01 13.26
CA VAL A 16 2.60 59.19 12.51
C VAL A 16 2.26 57.70 12.74
N PRO A 17 2.57 56.79 11.80
CA PRO A 17 2.34 55.37 12.01
C PRO A 17 3.27 54.83 13.10
N ILE A 18 2.69 54.09 14.04
CA ILE A 18 3.38 53.44 15.15
C ILE A 18 3.03 51.96 15.12
N LEU A 19 4.04 51.09 15.06
CA LEU A 19 3.84 49.65 15.21
C LEU A 19 3.67 49.32 16.69
N VAL A 20 2.56 48.68 17.02
CA VAL A 20 2.15 48.35 18.37
C VAL A 20 1.99 46.84 18.52
N TYR A 21 2.52 46.27 19.60
CA TYR A 21 2.32 44.87 20.00
C TYR A 21 1.60 44.84 21.35
N LYS A 22 0.43 44.18 21.43
CA LYS A 22 -0.37 44.10 22.68
C LYS A 22 -0.58 45.46 23.38
N ASN A 23 -0.81 46.52 22.60
CA ASN A 23 -0.99 47.90 23.08
C ASN A 23 0.28 48.58 23.63
N CYS A 24 1.48 48.03 23.42
CA CYS A 24 2.75 48.70 23.70
C CYS A 24 3.34 49.27 22.39
N SER A 25 3.73 50.55 22.38
CA SER A 25 4.47 51.17 21.27
C SER A 25 5.83 50.51 21.14
N VAL A 26 6.19 50.06 19.93
CA VAL A 26 7.47 49.39 19.66
C VAL A 26 8.31 50.17 18.67
N ILE A 27 7.71 50.69 17.60
CA ILE A 27 8.43 51.39 16.52
C ILE A 27 7.60 52.57 16.03
N GLU A 28 8.13 53.77 16.20
CA GLU A 28 7.54 55.01 15.70
C GLU A 28 8.21 55.36 14.36
N SER A 29 7.43 55.83 13.37
CA SER A 29 7.83 56.30 12.02
C SER A 29 7.41 55.41 10.85
N GLU A 30 7.68 55.88 9.62
CA GLU A 30 7.37 55.24 8.33
C GLU A 30 7.82 53.77 8.22
N GLN A 31 8.79 53.33 9.03
CA GLN A 31 9.27 51.94 9.04
C GLN A 31 8.26 50.94 9.64
N ALA A 32 7.27 51.42 10.39
CA ALA A 32 6.28 50.58 11.07
C ALA A 32 5.49 49.69 10.09
N GLU A 33 5.07 50.24 8.95
CA GLU A 33 4.32 49.51 7.93
C GLU A 33 5.17 48.44 7.25
N TYR A 34 6.42 48.78 6.93
CA TYR A 34 7.37 47.84 6.31
C TYR A 34 7.65 46.64 7.22
N ILE A 35 7.82 46.88 8.51
CA ILE A 35 8.09 45.81 9.48
C ILE A 35 6.86 44.92 9.66
N LEU A 36 5.65 45.48 9.68
CA LEU A 36 4.43 44.67 9.75
C LEU A 36 4.26 43.79 8.51
N GLN A 37 4.60 44.28 7.32
CA GLN A 37 4.59 43.46 6.10
C GLN A 37 5.59 42.30 6.18
N LEU A 38 6.80 42.53 6.69
CA LEU A 38 7.78 41.46 6.89
C LEU A 38 7.27 40.38 7.85
N ILE A 39 6.67 40.78 8.98
CA ILE A 39 6.10 39.85 9.96
C ILE A 39 5.00 39.00 9.31
N ASN A 40 4.09 39.62 8.57
CA ASN A 40 3.01 38.89 7.90
C ASN A 40 3.55 37.90 6.86
N ASN A 41 4.54 38.31 6.06
CA ASN A 41 5.16 37.42 5.07
C ASN A 41 5.88 36.23 5.74
N GLU A 42 6.54 36.45 6.89
CA GLU A 42 7.18 35.38 7.64
C GLU A 42 6.15 34.40 8.24
N VAL A 43 5.02 34.90 8.74
CA VAL A 43 3.92 34.07 9.23
C VAL A 43 3.29 33.23 8.10
N GLU A 44 3.07 33.82 6.93
CA GLU A 44 2.54 33.09 5.76
C GLU A 44 3.51 32.00 5.29
N THR A 45 4.79 32.34 5.11
CA THR A 45 5.81 31.37 4.65
C THR A 45 6.03 30.24 5.65
N THR A 46 6.01 30.52 6.95
CA THR A 46 6.10 29.48 7.98
C THR A 46 4.86 28.56 7.99
N ALA A 47 3.66 29.09 7.77
CA ALA A 47 2.45 28.29 7.63
C ALA A 47 2.52 27.36 6.40
N GLU A 48 3.02 27.86 5.26
CA GLU A 48 3.23 27.06 4.06
C GLU A 48 4.25 25.93 4.29
N ILE A 49 5.38 26.22 4.94
CA ILE A 49 6.41 25.22 5.27
C ILE A 49 5.83 24.12 6.17
N LEU A 50 5.01 24.47 7.15
CA LEU A 50 4.35 23.49 8.03
C LEU A 50 3.39 22.60 7.24
N SER A 51 2.57 23.19 6.37
CA SER A 51 1.66 22.44 5.50
C SER A 51 2.40 21.47 4.59
N LEU A 52 3.47 21.92 3.93
CA LEU A 52 4.31 21.06 3.09
C LEU A 52 4.93 19.92 3.88
N ARG A 53 5.41 20.18 5.09
CA ARG A 53 5.99 19.14 5.97
C ARG A 53 4.95 18.07 6.32
N GLU A 54 3.72 18.46 6.62
CA GLU A 54 2.63 17.51 6.89
C GLU A 54 2.31 16.66 5.66
N GLN A 55 2.25 17.27 4.48
CA GLN A 55 2.06 16.55 3.21
C GLN A 55 3.18 15.54 2.95
N TYR A 56 4.45 15.95 3.08
CA TYR A 56 5.60 15.06 2.92
C TYR A 56 5.56 13.89 3.90
N LYS A 57 5.17 14.15 5.16
CA LYS A 57 5.02 13.10 6.17
C LYS A 57 3.93 12.11 5.78
N SER A 58 2.79 12.59 5.28
CA SER A 58 1.70 11.74 4.80
C SER A 58 2.14 10.86 3.64
N GLN A 59 2.79 11.45 2.62
CA GLN A 59 3.33 10.70 1.47
C GLN A 59 4.38 9.67 1.88
N SER A 60 5.26 10.01 2.83
CA SER A 60 6.25 9.07 3.38
C SER A 60 5.59 7.88 4.06
N ASN A 61 4.49 8.10 4.79
CA ASN A 61 3.74 7.02 5.43
C ASN A 61 3.08 6.12 4.38
N GLU A 62 2.51 6.70 3.33
CA GLU A 62 1.91 5.95 2.21
C GLU A 62 2.94 5.09 1.49
N LEU A 63 4.12 5.63 1.17
CA LEU A 63 5.22 4.87 0.58
C LEU A 63 5.69 3.72 1.49
N THR A 64 5.72 3.95 2.80
CA THR A 64 6.08 2.92 3.78
C THR A 64 5.04 1.79 3.78
N ALA A 65 3.76 2.13 3.76
CA ALA A 65 2.67 1.16 3.68
C ALA A 65 2.70 0.37 2.36
N MET A 66 2.95 1.04 1.23
CA MET A 66 3.07 0.39 -0.08
C MET A 66 4.27 -0.56 -0.12
N THR A 67 5.41 -0.16 0.47
CA THR A 67 6.60 -1.01 0.57
C THR A 67 6.33 -2.25 1.41
N ALA A 68 5.62 -2.12 2.54
CA ALA A 68 5.21 -3.25 3.37
C ALA A 68 4.26 -4.19 2.61
N ALA A 69 3.28 -3.64 1.87
CA ALA A 69 2.37 -4.44 1.05
C ALA A 69 3.11 -5.19 -0.07
N ALA A 70 4.05 -4.54 -0.76
CA ALA A 70 4.87 -5.17 -1.78
C ALA A 70 5.74 -6.30 -1.19
N GLN A 71 6.25 -6.14 0.03
CA GLN A 71 6.97 -7.21 0.72
C GLN A 71 6.07 -8.41 1.01
N ALA A 72 4.86 -8.18 1.53
CA ALA A 72 3.91 -9.26 1.79
C ALA A 72 3.54 -10.03 0.51
N LEU A 73 3.35 -9.32 -0.61
CA LEU A 73 3.11 -9.97 -1.91
C LEU A 73 4.29 -10.82 -2.36
N ARG A 74 5.53 -10.34 -2.20
CA ARG A 74 6.74 -11.13 -2.50
C ARG A 74 6.80 -12.39 -1.65
N ASP A 75 6.50 -12.31 -0.36
CA ASP A 75 6.51 -13.46 0.53
C ASP A 75 5.45 -14.50 0.14
N GLU A 76 4.25 -14.06 -0.27
CA GLU A 76 3.22 -14.97 -0.80
C GLU A 76 3.63 -15.60 -2.14
N MET A 77 4.29 -14.85 -3.03
CA MET A 77 4.84 -15.41 -4.25
C MET A 77 5.84 -16.52 -3.97
N TYR A 78 6.80 -16.30 -3.05
CA TYR A 78 7.75 -17.35 -2.66
C TYR A 78 7.07 -18.61 -2.10
N LYS A 79 5.97 -18.45 -1.34
CA LYS A 79 5.18 -19.59 -0.86
C LYS A 79 4.50 -20.33 -2.02
N CYS A 80 4.00 -19.62 -3.03
CA CYS A 80 3.40 -20.21 -4.22
C CYS A 80 4.42 -20.97 -5.07
N ASP A 81 5.61 -20.40 -5.30
CA ASP A 81 6.69 -21.07 -6.03
C ASP A 81 7.11 -22.38 -5.34
N ALA A 82 7.26 -22.35 -4.00
CA ALA A 82 7.55 -23.55 -3.23
C ALA A 82 6.45 -24.63 -3.36
N LYS A 83 5.17 -24.23 -3.43
CA LYS A 83 4.06 -25.17 -3.68
C LYS A 83 4.10 -25.72 -5.11
N LEU A 84 4.45 -24.88 -6.09
CA LEU A 84 4.56 -25.28 -7.49
C LEU A 84 5.70 -26.28 -7.69
N ASP A 85 6.86 -26.04 -7.07
CA ASP A 85 7.98 -26.97 -7.05
C ASP A 85 7.60 -28.31 -6.39
N ALA A 86 6.87 -28.26 -5.27
CA ALA A 86 6.38 -29.45 -4.60
C ALA A 86 5.40 -30.26 -5.46
N LEU A 87 4.52 -29.58 -6.22
CA LEU A 87 3.62 -30.22 -7.17
C LEU A 87 4.38 -30.82 -8.36
N ALA A 88 5.35 -30.09 -8.92
CA ALA A 88 6.19 -30.56 -10.03
C ALA A 88 7.07 -31.76 -9.62
N ALA A 89 7.40 -31.88 -8.34
CA ALA A 89 8.13 -33.03 -7.79
C ALA A 89 7.27 -34.30 -7.65
N LEU A 90 5.93 -34.19 -7.69
CA LEU A 90 5.05 -35.36 -7.71
C LEU A 90 5.16 -36.07 -9.06
N SER A 91 5.36 -37.38 -9.05
CA SER A 91 5.27 -38.16 -10.28
C SER A 91 3.82 -38.15 -10.80
N PRO A 92 3.59 -38.04 -12.12
CA PRO A 92 2.26 -38.19 -12.68
C PRO A 92 1.78 -39.61 -12.41
N VAL A 93 0.76 -39.78 -11.55
CA VAL A 93 0.15 -41.07 -11.27
C VAL A 93 -1.26 -41.08 -11.86
N ALA A 94 -1.39 -41.55 -13.09
CA ALA A 94 -2.69 -41.85 -13.69
C ALA A 94 -3.11 -43.27 -13.25
N TRP A 95 -4.14 -43.38 -12.40
CA TRP A 95 -4.80 -44.65 -12.13
C TRP A 95 -5.85 -44.88 -13.22
N ARG A 96 -5.57 -45.78 -14.17
CA ARG A 96 -6.61 -46.33 -15.05
C ARG A 96 -7.41 -47.38 -14.28
N ASN A 97 -8.59 -47.00 -13.79
CA ASN A 97 -9.51 -47.95 -13.16
C ASN A 97 -10.31 -48.70 -14.23
N ARG A 98 -10.04 -50.00 -14.41
CA ARG A 98 -10.87 -50.90 -15.21
C ARG A 98 -12.05 -51.36 -14.36
N PHE A 99 -13.20 -50.69 -14.46
CA PHE A 99 -14.44 -51.19 -13.86
C PHE A 99 -14.96 -52.38 -14.68
N THR A 100 -14.70 -53.62 -14.25
CA THR A 100 -15.31 -54.82 -14.82
C THR A 100 -16.71 -55.10 -14.24
N GLY A 101 -17.55 -54.06 -14.10
CA GLY A 101 -18.81 -54.16 -13.36
C GLY A 101 -20.09 -53.71 -14.08
N TYR A 102 -19.98 -52.94 -15.17
CA TYR A 102 -21.15 -52.44 -15.91
C TYR A 102 -21.00 -52.72 -17.40
N LEU A 103 -21.09 -53.99 -17.77
CA LEU A 103 -21.16 -54.41 -19.17
C LEU A 103 -22.44 -55.22 -19.40
N HIS A 104 -23.57 -54.63 -19.01
CA HIS A 104 -24.90 -55.00 -19.52
C HIS A 104 -25.76 -53.73 -19.61
N SER A 105 -25.32 -52.77 -20.42
CA SER A 105 -26.19 -51.68 -20.88
C SER A 105 -26.83 -52.13 -22.19
N ASN A 106 -28.12 -52.45 -22.19
CA ASN A 106 -28.93 -52.69 -23.39
C ASN A 106 -29.19 -51.37 -24.16
N LYS A 107 -28.13 -50.66 -24.56
CA LYS A 107 -28.21 -49.49 -25.44
C LYS A 107 -27.51 -49.82 -26.75
N PRO A 108 -28.21 -49.86 -27.89
CA PRO A 108 -27.71 -50.48 -29.11
C PRO A 108 -26.63 -49.69 -29.88
N ASP A 109 -26.18 -48.52 -29.41
CA ASP A 109 -25.29 -47.63 -30.19
C ASP A 109 -24.08 -47.07 -29.42
N ILE A 110 -23.71 -47.62 -28.26
CA ILE A 110 -22.49 -47.22 -27.56
C ILE A 110 -21.39 -48.23 -27.92
N VAL A 111 -20.37 -47.77 -28.65
CA VAL A 111 -19.16 -48.56 -28.93
C VAL A 111 -18.40 -48.73 -27.62
N ASP A 112 -18.16 -49.98 -27.21
CA ASP A 112 -17.51 -50.40 -25.96
C ASP A 112 -16.06 -49.85 -25.75
N ASP A 113 -15.51 -49.16 -26.74
CA ASP A 113 -14.14 -48.60 -26.71
C ASP A 113 -14.07 -47.14 -26.24
N PHE A 114 -15.20 -46.46 -26.04
CA PHE A 114 -15.23 -45.07 -25.57
C PHE A 114 -15.36 -45.00 -24.05
N TYR A 115 -14.21 -45.09 -23.37
CA TYR A 115 -14.10 -44.71 -21.96
C TYR A 115 -14.01 -43.18 -21.85
N ASP A 116 -15.15 -42.51 -21.85
CA ASP A 116 -15.19 -41.13 -21.36
C ASP A 116 -14.76 -41.14 -19.89
N GLU A 117 -13.69 -40.40 -19.60
CA GLU A 117 -13.04 -40.28 -18.29
C GLU A 117 -14.00 -39.64 -17.27
N LEU A 118 -14.97 -40.40 -16.78
CA LEU A 118 -15.99 -39.86 -15.87
C LEU A 118 -15.43 -39.54 -14.47
N PHE A 119 -14.33 -40.18 -14.05
CA PHE A 119 -13.67 -39.87 -12.77
C PHE A 119 -12.16 -40.18 -12.77
N THR A 120 -11.33 -39.16 -12.62
CA THR A 120 -9.88 -39.30 -12.32
C THR A 120 -9.65 -39.07 -10.83
N ALA A 121 -9.34 -40.13 -10.07
CA ALA A 121 -8.92 -40.03 -8.68
C ALA A 121 -7.42 -40.34 -8.57
N ALA A 122 -6.60 -39.31 -8.31
CA ALA A 122 -5.16 -39.44 -8.11
C ALA A 122 -4.81 -39.32 -6.62
N LYS A 123 -4.11 -40.31 -6.05
CA LYS A 123 -3.56 -40.24 -4.69
C LYS A 123 -2.10 -39.78 -4.78
N PRO A 124 -1.71 -38.62 -4.23
CA PRO A 124 -0.34 -38.14 -4.33
C PRO A 124 0.60 -39.05 -3.52
N VAL A 125 1.68 -39.53 -4.14
CA VAL A 125 2.76 -40.27 -3.47
C VAL A 125 3.91 -39.30 -3.22
N ILE A 126 4.26 -39.08 -1.95
CA ILE A 126 5.41 -38.26 -1.58
C ILE A 126 6.67 -39.10 -1.80
N ASP A 127 7.47 -38.78 -2.83
CA ASP A 127 8.75 -39.46 -3.07
C ASP A 127 9.80 -39.03 -2.04
N GLN A 128 10.08 -39.90 -1.07
CA GLN A 128 11.01 -39.65 0.02
C GLN A 128 12.49 -39.65 -0.40
N ARG A 129 12.82 -39.98 -1.65
CA ARG A 129 14.23 -40.02 -2.12
C ARG A 129 14.81 -38.65 -2.42
N ARG A 130 14.00 -37.67 -2.87
CA ARG A 130 14.49 -36.31 -3.18
C ARG A 130 14.71 -35.43 -1.94
N LYS A 131 14.11 -35.75 -0.78
CA LYS A 131 14.29 -35.00 0.48
C LYS A 131 15.68 -35.12 1.11
N ARG A 132 16.50 -36.11 0.72
CA ARG A 132 17.82 -36.37 1.34
C ARG A 132 18.98 -35.56 0.75
N ASN A 133 18.80 -34.91 -0.39
CA ASN A 133 19.89 -34.22 -1.10
C ASN A 133 19.81 -32.69 -1.02
N ALA A 134 18.98 -32.14 -0.12
CA ALA A 134 18.76 -30.70 0.04
C ALA A 134 19.07 -30.21 1.47
N ALA A 135 20.00 -30.88 2.18
CA ALA A 135 20.53 -30.48 3.48
C ALA A 135 22.06 -30.44 3.43
#